data_AF-A0A961H5U0-F1
#
_entry.id   AF-A0A961H5U0-F1
#
_cell.length_a   1.000
_cell.length_b   1.000
_cell.length_c   1.000
_cell.angle_alpha   90.00
_cell.angle_beta   90.00
_cell.angle_gamma   90.00
#
_symmetry.space_group_name_H-M   'P 1'
#
loop_
_entity.id
_entity.type
_entity.pdbx_description
1 polymer ?
#
loop_
_entity_poly.entity_id
_entity_poly.type
_entity_poly.pdbx_seq_one_letter_code
_entity_poly.pdbx_strand_id
1 'polypeptide(L)' 'MTDSAVTHIGIQTMILTTKLAAPVLLTALAVGVLIGLVQSATQLQESTIAFVPKFAAIGIVLIITGNWML' A
#
# COMPACT_ATOMS: atom_id res chain seq x y z
N MET A 1 12.25 27.32 -19.91
CA MET A 1 11.43 26.60 -18.90
C MET A 1 11.46 27.46 -17.65
N THR A 2 10.34 28.07 -17.26
CA THR A 2 10.30 28.94 -16.07
C THR A 2 10.34 28.09 -14.81
N ASP A 3 11.01 28.55 -13.74
CA ASP A 3 11.12 27.82 -12.46
C ASP A 3 9.74 27.44 -11.87
N SER A 4 8.72 28.26 -12.15
CA SER A 4 7.33 28.01 -11.79
C SER A 4 6.69 26.81 -12.49
N ALA A 5 7.13 26.45 -13.70
CA ALA A 5 6.61 25.27 -14.40
C ALA A 5 7.18 23.97 -13.81
N VAL A 6 8.45 24.00 -13.39
CA VAL A 6 9.12 22.85 -12.76
C VAL A 6 8.48 22.51 -11.42
N THR A 7 8.18 23.53 -10.60
CA THR A 7 7.49 23.32 -9.31
C THR A 7 6.06 22.84 -9.49
N HIS A 8 5.35 23.33 -10.50
CA HIS A 8 3.98 22.90 -10.79
C HIS A 8 3.90 21.42 -11.22
N ILE A 9 4.85 20.98 -12.05
CA ILE A 9 4.98 19.56 -12.44
C ILE A 9 5.35 18.71 -11.21
N GLY A 10 6.23 19.20 -10.33
CA GLY A 10 6.59 18.52 -9.09
C GLY A 10 5.38 18.28 -8.18
N ILE A 11 4.55 19.30 -7.97
CA ILE A 11 3.33 19.20 -7.15
C ILE A 11 2.32 18.24 -7.79
N GLN A 12 2.07 18.35 -9.10
CA GLN A 12 1.17 17.41 -9.78
C GLN A 12 1.65 15.97 -9.67
N THR A 13 2.95 15.73 -9.83
CA THR A 13 3.54 14.39 -9.70
C THR A 13 3.36 13.83 -8.29
N MET A 14 3.56 14.66 -7.26
CA MET A 14 3.34 14.27 -5.87
C MET A 14 1.87 13.89 -5.62
N ILE A 15 0.92 14.71 -6.08
CA ILE A 15 -0.51 14.45 -5.89
C ILE A 15 -0.93 13.16 -6.61
N LEU A 16 -0.48 12.95 -7.84
CA LEU A 16 -0.74 11.72 -8.59
C LEU A 16 -0.18 10.50 -7.86
N THR A 17 1.07 10.58 -7.40
CA THR A 17 1.72 9.52 -6.62
C THR A 17 0.95 9.22 -5.33
N THR A 18 0.49 10.23 -4.60
CA THR A 18 -0.31 10.05 -3.39
C THR A 18 -1.65 9.39 -3.70
N LYS A 19 -2.37 9.80 -4.76
CA LYS A 19 -3.64 9.18 -5.15
C LYS A 19 -3.46 7.71 -5.55
N LEU A 20 -2.34 7.39 -6.20
CA LEU A 20 -1.98 6.04 -6.62
C LEU A 20 -1.62 5.15 -5.42
N ALA A 21 -0.83 5.70 -4.48
CA ALA A 21 -0.36 4.97 -3.31
C ALA A 21 -1.40 4.86 -2.19
N ALA A 22 -2.36 5.78 -2.08
CA ALA A 22 -3.38 5.80 -1.03
C ALA A 22 -4.15 4.47 -0.84
N PRO A 23 -4.74 3.86 -1.88
CA PRO A 23 -5.44 2.58 -1.73
C PRO A 23 -4.51 1.42 -1.34
N VAL A 24 -3.30 1.37 -1.89
CA VAL A 24 -2.31 0.33 -1.56
C VAL A 24 -1.81 0.48 -0.12
N LEU A 25 -1.56 1.72 0.32
CA LEU A 25 -1.11 2.00 1.69
C LEU A 25 -2.19 1.71 2.72
N LEU A 26 -3.44 2.11 2.48
CA LEU A 26 -4.55 1.85 3.41
C LEU A 26 -4.80 0.35 3.59
N THR A 27 -4.78 -0.41 2.50
CA THR A 27 -4.99 -1.85 2.54
C THR A 27 -3.79 -2.58 3.15
N ALA A 28 -2.56 -2.19 2.83
CA ALA A 28 -1.36 -2.72 3.47
C ALA A 28 -1.33 -2.43 4.98
N LEU A 29 -1.77 -1.24 5.40
CA LEU A 29 -1.89 -0.88 6.80
C LEU A 29 -2.95 -1.75 7.50
N ALA A 30 -4.17 -1.82 6.96
CA ALA A 30 -5.27 -2.58 7.55
C ALA A 30 -4.91 -4.07 7.71
N VAL A 31 -4.36 -4.68 6.66
CA VAL A 31 -3.98 -6.10 6.68
C VAL A 31 -2.75 -6.33 7.58
N GLY A 32 -1.76 -5.43 7.54
CA GLY A 32 -0.60 -5.50 8.42
C GLY A 32 -0.98 -5.45 9.89
N VAL A 33 -1.93 -4.57 10.25
CA VAL A 33 -2.47 -4.46 11.61
C VAL A 33 -3.24 -5.72 12.00
N LEU A 34 -4.13 -6.23 11.14
CA LEU A 34 -4.91 -7.44 11.43
C LEU A 34 -4.01 -8.66 11.64
N ILE A 35 -3.04 -8.89 10.76
CA ILE A 35 -2.10 -10.02 10.88
C ILE A 35 -1.21 -9.84 12.11
N GLY A 36 -0.72 -8.62 12.37
CA GLY A 36 0.10 -8.31 13.54
C GLY A 36 -0.65 -8.56 14.86
N LEU A 37 -1.93 -8.22 14.91
CA LEU A 37 -2.82 -8.50 16.04
C LEU A 37 -2.98 -10.01 16.27
N VAL A 38 -3.23 -10.78 15.21
CA VAL A 38 -3.37 -12.24 15.31
C VAL A 38 -2.07 -12.90 15.77
N GLN A 39 -0.92 -12.45 15.25
CA GLN A 39 0.39 -12.94 15.67
C GLN A 39 0.70 -12.58 17.13
N SER A 40 0.36 -11.38 17.57
CA SER A 40 0.56 -10.95 18.95
C SER A 40 -0.35 -11.71 19.92
N ALA A 41 -1.62 -11.92 19.56
CA ALA A 41 -2.60 -12.62 20.38
C ALA A 41 -2.30 -14.12 20.54
N THR A 42 -1.78 -14.78 19.51
CA THR A 42 -1.44 -16.21 19.55
C THR A 42 0.00 -16.49 19.97
N GLN A 43 0.83 -15.46 20.13
CA GLN A 43 2.28 -15.55 20.38
C GLN A 43 3.07 -16.32 19.29
N LEU A 44 2.44 -16.65 18.15
CA LEU A 44 3.06 -17.34 17.04
C LEU A 44 3.74 -16.33 16.10
N GLN A 45 5.05 -16.12 16.32
CA GLN A 45 5.91 -15.26 15.50
C GLN A 45 6.66 -16.06 14.42
N GLU A 46 6.00 -17.08 13.86
CA GLU A 46 6.50 -17.83 12.71
C GLU A 46 6.42 -16.95 11.46
N SER A 47 7.56 -16.57 10.90
CA SER A 47 7.64 -15.66 9.75
C SER A 47 6.85 -16.17 8.54
N THR A 48 6.74 -17.48 8.38
CA THR A 48 6.02 -18.15 7.29
C THR A 48 4.50 -17.95 7.35
N ILE A 49 3.91 -17.94 8.55
CA ILE A 49 2.44 -17.75 8.72
C ILE A 49 2.05 -16.29 8.46
N ALA A 50 2.91 -15.32 8.77
CA ALA A 50 2.68 -13.92 8.40
C ALA A 50 2.77 -13.69 6.89
N PHE A 51 3.65 -14.43 6.21
CA PHE A 51 4.02 -14.15 4.83
C PHE A 51 2.88 -14.47 3.86
N VAL A 52 2.24 -15.63 4.00
CA VAL A 52 1.19 -16.10 3.06
C VAL A 52 -0.04 -15.18 3.03
N PRO A 53 -0.68 -14.84 4.17
CA PRO A 53 -1.87 -13.97 4.17
C PRO A 53 -1.52 -12.55 3.71
N LYS A 54 -0.33 -12.05 4.07
CA LYS A 54 0.13 -10.71 3.66
C LYS A 54 0.36 -10.64 2.15
N PHE A 55 0.97 -11.67 1.56
CA PHE A 55 1.20 -11.74 0.12
C PHE A 55 -0.11 -11.85 -0.66
N ALA A 56 -1.03 -12.71 -0.21
CA ALA A 56 -2.35 -12.85 -0.82
C ALA A 56 -3.15 -11.53 -0.78
N ALA A 57 -3.13 -10.83 0.35
CA ALA A 57 -3.79 -9.56 0.49
C ALA A 57 -3.21 -8.48 -0.43
N ILE A 58 -1.87 -8.34 -0.52
CA ILE A 58 -1.23 -7.41 -1.44
C ILE A 58 -1.59 -7.75 -2.90
N GLY A 59 -1.64 -9.04 -3.26
CA GLY A 59 -2.06 -9.50 -4.58
C GLY A 59 -3.50 -9.11 -4.92
N ILE A 60 -4.45 -9.33 -3.99
CA ILE A 60 -5.86 -8.96 -4.15
C ILE A 60 -6.00 -7.43 -4.31
N VAL A 61 -5.29 -6.67 -3.48
CA VAL A 61 -5.26 -5.21 -3.55
C VAL A 61 -4.72 -4.73 -4.89
N LEU A 62 -3.63 -5.31 -5.39
CA LEU A 62 -3.08 -4.94 -6.69
C LEU A 62 -4.04 -5.26 -7.84
N ILE A 63 -4.80 -6.34 -7.75
CA ILE A 63 -5.82 -6.67 -8.77
C ILE A 63 -6.97 -5.65 -8.74
N ILE A 64 -7.48 -5.32 -7.55
CA ILE A 64 -8.60 -4.37 -7.40
C ILE A 64 -8.16 -2.94 -7.74
N THR A 65 -6.98 -2.55 -7.27
CA THR A 65 -6.43 -1.19 -7.45
C THR A 65 -5.78 -1.04 -8.82
N GLY A 66 -5.40 -2.12 -9.50
CA GLY A 66 -4.78 -2.11 -10.83
C GLY A 66 -5.66 -1.42 -11.89
N ASN A 67 -6.98 -1.55 -11.78
CA ASN A 67 -7.91 -0.85 -12.67
C ASN A 67 -7.97 0.67 -12.42
N TRP A 68 -7.59 1.15 -11.22
CA TRP A 68 -7.55 2.57 -10.86
C TRP A 68 -6.14 3.17 -10.99
N MET A 69 -5.12 2.32 -11.16
CA MET A 69 -3.71 2.71 -11.30
C MET A 69 -3.24 2.79 -12.76
N LEU A 70 -3.90 2.09 -13.68
CA LEU A 70 -3.73 2.20 -15.14
C LEU A 70 -4.54 3.38 -15.69
#